data_AF-A0A9D0ACC7-F1
#
_entry.id   AF-A0A9D0ACC7-F1
#
_cell.length_a   1.000
_cell.length_b   1.000
_cell.length_c   1.000
_cell.angle_alpha   90.00
_cell.angle_beta   90.00
_cell.angle_gamma   90.00
#
_symmetry.space_group_name_H-M   'P 1'
#
loop_
_entity.id
_entity.type
_entity.pdbx_description
1 polymer ?
#
loop_
_entity_poly.entity_id
_entity_poly.type
_entity_poly.pdbx_seq_one_letter_code
_entity_poly.pdbx_strand_id
1 'polypeptide(L)'
;MSVKDKILELQHIFHSEPNENKLMEKGSDLLDSLRQYWRSQKEEFTESDIQLLQRISSAFDAVEEFTETVETFPYLVDKEDVDETIGSLYSIVQKIEGFAFTARVQKEIRELLEKRVHLPSRESRNRDLNRSRAIHKLDVKNRKCKKCGAGMVVREGKNGYFWGCSTFPICWETTRLTQKEINIIFDGEGKNA
;
A
#
# COMPACT_ATOMS: atom_id res chain seq x y z
N MET A 1 3.01 11.27 -42.10
CA MET A 1 4.20 11.51 -41.26
C MET A 1 5.22 10.43 -41.58
N SER A 2 6.49 10.78 -41.68
CA SER A 2 7.57 9.79 -41.85
C SER A 2 7.77 8.97 -40.57
N VAL A 3 8.47 7.83 -40.66
CA VAL A 3 8.90 7.05 -39.48
C VAL A 3 9.68 7.92 -38.50
N LYS A 4 10.60 8.75 -39.02
CA LYS A 4 11.42 9.65 -38.22
C LYS A 4 10.60 10.72 -37.49
N ASP A 5 9.60 11.31 -38.14
CA ASP A 5 8.72 12.30 -37.50
C ASP A 5 7.95 11.69 -36.33
N LYS A 6 7.46 10.45 -36.50
CA LYS A 6 6.73 9.72 -35.46
C LYS A 6 7.62 9.37 -34.28
N ILE A 7 8.87 8.96 -34.53
CA ILE A 7 9.85 8.68 -33.46
C ILE A 7 10.15 9.96 -32.67
N LEU A 8 10.38 11.08 -33.36
CA LEU A 8 10.63 12.38 -32.72
C LEU A 8 9.42 12.87 -31.90
N GLU A 9 8.21 12.69 -32.43
CA GLU A 9 6.98 13.02 -31.71
C GLU A 9 6.81 12.16 -30.46
N LEU A 10 7.00 10.85 -30.57
CA LEU A 10 6.93 9.92 -29.45
C LEU A 10 7.98 10.26 -28.39
N GLN A 11 9.21 10.56 -28.81
CA GLN A 11 10.27 11.00 -27.91
C GLN A 11 9.87 12.31 -27.19
N HIS A 12 9.33 13.29 -27.91
CA HIS A 12 8.89 14.55 -27.32
C HIS A 12 7.80 14.33 -26.27
N ILE A 13 6.80 13.48 -26.55
CA ILE A 13 5.72 13.13 -25.61
C ILE A 13 6.31 12.62 -24.29
N PHE A 14 7.22 11.65 -24.35
CA PHE A 14 7.84 11.06 -23.14
C PHE A 14 8.69 12.05 -22.33
N HIS A 15 9.29 13.05 -22.97
CA HIS A 15 10.09 14.07 -22.28
C HIS A 15 9.27 15.28 -21.80
N SER A 16 7.98 15.38 -22.15
CA SER A 16 7.16 16.56 -21.85
C SER A 16 5.88 16.28 -21.07
N GLU A 17 5.31 15.07 -21.14
CA GLU A 17 4.04 14.73 -20.52
C GLU A 17 4.24 13.92 -19.22
N PRO A 18 4.05 14.53 -18.03
CA PRO A 18 4.17 13.83 -16.76
C PRO A 18 2.89 13.12 -16.31
N ASN A 19 1.76 13.28 -17.01
CA ASN A 19 0.50 12.63 -16.64
C ASN A 19 0.37 11.24 -17.28
N GLU A 20 0.20 10.21 -16.46
CA GLU A 20 0.06 8.80 -16.83
C GLU A 20 -0.99 8.60 -17.94
N ASN A 21 -2.21 9.09 -17.74
CA ASN A 21 -3.32 8.85 -18.67
C ASN A 21 -3.08 9.49 -20.03
N LYS A 22 -2.62 10.76 -20.05
CA LYS A 22 -2.31 11.46 -21.30
C LYS A 22 -1.10 10.86 -22.01
N LEU A 23 -0.12 10.38 -21.26
CA LEU A 23 1.06 9.71 -21.80
C LEU A 23 0.67 8.39 -22.49
N MET A 24 -0.15 7.57 -21.82
CA MET A 24 -0.70 6.33 -22.37
C MET A 24 -1.52 6.59 -23.63
N GLU A 25 -2.47 7.52 -23.57
CA GLU A 25 -3.38 7.86 -24.68
C GLU A 25 -2.61 8.30 -25.93
N LYS A 26 -1.75 9.32 -25.81
CA LYS A 26 -1.06 9.89 -26.99
C LYS A 26 0.07 8.99 -27.49
N GLY A 27 0.74 8.31 -26.58
CA GLY A 27 1.93 7.56 -26.90
C GLY A 27 1.64 6.16 -27.47
N SER A 28 0.59 5.48 -26.99
CA SER A 28 0.27 4.11 -27.41
C SER A 28 -0.06 4.05 -28.91
N ASP A 29 -0.89 4.98 -29.39
CA ASP A 29 -1.27 5.07 -30.81
C ASP A 29 -0.05 5.25 -31.73
N LEU A 30 0.90 6.09 -31.31
CA LEU A 30 2.15 6.32 -32.05
C LEU A 30 3.06 5.10 -32.03
N LEU A 31 3.20 4.43 -30.88
CA LEU A 31 4.00 3.22 -30.76
C LEU A 31 3.43 2.07 -31.59
N ASP A 32 2.11 1.88 -31.59
CA ASP A 32 1.44 0.85 -32.39
C ASP A 32 1.56 1.12 -33.89
N SER A 33 1.45 2.39 -34.29
CA SER A 33 1.74 2.79 -35.66
C SER A 33 3.18 2.44 -36.05
N LEU A 34 4.18 2.76 -35.21
CA LEU A 34 5.58 2.42 -35.47
C LEU A 34 5.84 0.91 -35.52
N ARG A 35 5.15 0.11 -34.70
CA ARG A 35 5.18 -1.36 -34.76
C ARG A 35 4.64 -1.91 -36.09
N GLN A 36 3.68 -1.23 -36.71
CA GLN A 36 3.21 -1.59 -38.06
C GLN A 36 4.25 -1.25 -39.13
N TYR A 37 4.84 -0.05 -39.09
CA TYR A 37 5.90 0.35 -40.02
C TYR A 37 7.11 -0.59 -39.98
N TRP A 38 7.52 -1.03 -38.78
CA TRP A 38 8.62 -1.98 -38.62
C TRP A 38 8.42 -3.28 -39.42
N ARG A 39 7.17 -3.73 -39.62
CA ARG A 39 6.87 -4.95 -40.39
C ARG A 39 7.06 -4.78 -41.89
N SER A 40 6.94 -3.56 -42.41
CA SER A 40 6.98 -3.25 -43.85
C SER A 40 8.23 -2.48 -44.31
N GLN A 41 8.88 -1.74 -43.41
CA GLN A 41 9.92 -0.75 -43.73
C GLN A 41 11.04 -0.76 -42.67
N LYS A 42 11.63 -1.93 -42.42
CA LYS A 42 12.62 -2.11 -41.35
C LYS A 42 13.88 -1.26 -41.56
N GLU A 43 14.31 -1.12 -42.80
CA GLU A 43 15.47 -0.33 -43.23
C GLU A 43 15.36 1.18 -42.92
N GLU A 44 14.18 1.71 -42.60
CA GLU A 44 14.02 3.10 -42.17
C GLU A 44 14.41 3.35 -40.70
N PHE A 45 14.66 2.28 -39.94
CA PHE A 45 14.98 2.37 -38.51
C PHE A 45 16.47 2.18 -38.26
N THR A 46 17.08 3.12 -37.54
CA THR A 46 18.46 3.01 -37.07
C THR A 46 18.54 2.17 -35.78
N GLU A 47 19.74 1.72 -35.43
CA GLU A 47 19.97 1.02 -34.16
C GLU A 47 19.60 1.89 -32.94
N SER A 48 19.90 3.19 -33.00
CA SER A 48 19.50 4.15 -31.97
C SER A 48 17.98 4.31 -31.85
N ASP A 49 17.26 4.25 -32.98
CA ASP A 49 15.79 4.30 -32.95
C ASP A 49 15.23 3.06 -32.27
N ILE A 50 15.76 1.88 -32.57
CA ILE A 50 15.35 0.63 -31.95
C ILE A 50 15.59 0.66 -30.44
N GLN A 51 16.76 1.12 -29.99
CA GLN A 51 17.08 1.26 -28.57
C GLN A 51 16.14 2.25 -27.86
N LEU A 52 15.85 3.39 -28.49
CA LEU A 52 14.89 4.37 -27.97
C LEU A 52 13.49 3.76 -27.84
N LEU A 53 13.01 3.08 -28.88
CA LEU A 53 11.68 2.45 -28.87
C LEU A 53 11.58 1.32 -27.84
N GLN A 54 12.66 0.57 -27.60
CA GLN A 54 12.72 -0.41 -26.51
C GLN A 54 12.62 0.25 -25.14
N ARG A 55 13.36 1.35 -24.90
CA ARG A 55 13.25 2.13 -23.66
C ARG A 55 11.85 2.69 -23.46
N ILE A 56 11.26 3.23 -24.51
CA ILE A 56 9.89 3.77 -24.48
C ILE A 56 8.86 2.66 -24.21
N SER A 57 8.99 1.50 -24.85
CA SER A 57 8.13 0.34 -24.58
C SER A 57 8.23 -0.08 -23.12
N SER A 58 9.45 -0.19 -22.57
CA SER A 58 9.65 -0.51 -21.15
C SER A 58 9.08 0.57 -20.22
N ALA A 59 9.04 1.83 -20.66
CA ALA A 59 8.45 2.92 -19.89
C ALA A 59 6.92 2.88 -19.90
N PHE A 60 6.28 2.45 -20.99
CA PHE A 60 4.84 2.16 -21.00
C PHE A 60 4.48 1.09 -19.96
N ASP A 61 5.21 -0.04 -19.97
CA ASP A 61 5.00 -1.13 -19.01
C ASP A 61 5.13 -0.60 -17.56
N ALA A 62 6.08 0.31 -17.32
CA ALA A 62 6.29 0.93 -16.01
C ALA A 62 5.19 1.94 -15.62
N VAL A 63 4.55 2.62 -16.59
CA VAL A 63 3.40 3.51 -16.36
C VAL A 63 2.15 2.70 -16.00
N GLU A 64 1.95 1.55 -16.66
CA GLU A 64 0.89 0.60 -16.32
C GLU A 64 1.10 0.02 -14.92
N GLU A 65 2.32 -0.48 -14.62
CA GLU A 65 2.72 -0.96 -13.29
C GLU A 65 2.50 0.11 -12.20
N PHE A 66 2.83 1.38 -12.50
CA PHE A 66 2.55 2.49 -11.60
C PHE A 66 1.06 2.69 -11.35
N THR A 67 0.23 2.62 -12.40
CA THR A 67 -1.22 2.81 -12.29
C THR A 67 -1.83 1.74 -11.39
N GLU A 68 -1.49 0.47 -11.62
CA GLU A 68 -1.91 -0.65 -10.76
C GLU A 68 -1.42 -0.47 -9.31
N THR A 69 -0.18 -0.01 -9.15
CA THR A 69 0.41 0.23 -7.81
C THR A 69 -0.35 1.32 -7.06
N VAL A 70 -0.72 2.42 -7.71
CA VAL A 70 -1.48 3.53 -7.11
C VAL A 70 -2.87 3.09 -6.64
N GLU A 71 -3.52 2.18 -7.37
CA GLU A 71 -4.82 1.62 -6.96
C GLU A 71 -4.76 0.88 -5.61
N THR A 72 -3.57 0.41 -5.21
CA THR A 72 -3.38 -0.27 -3.92
C THR A 72 -3.25 0.66 -2.72
N PHE A 73 -2.96 1.95 -2.92
CA PHE A 73 -2.63 2.89 -1.84
C PHE A 73 -3.68 3.03 -0.73
N PRO A 74 -5.00 2.97 -1.02
CA PRO A 74 -6.02 3.00 0.02
C PRO A 74 -5.94 1.84 1.02
N TYR A 75 -5.30 0.72 0.64
CA TYR A 75 -5.25 -0.51 1.43
C TYR A 75 -3.96 -0.67 2.26
N LEU A 76 -3.03 0.28 2.17
CA LEU A 76 -1.80 0.27 2.97
C LEU A 76 -2.12 0.61 4.43
N VAL A 77 -1.92 -0.36 5.34
CA VAL A 77 -2.34 -0.28 6.74
C VAL A 77 -1.19 -0.30 7.74
N ASP A 78 0.02 -0.65 7.32
CA ASP A 78 1.23 -0.61 8.16
C ASP A 78 2.45 -0.03 7.43
N LYS A 79 3.49 0.31 8.19
CA LYS A 79 4.73 0.93 7.68
C LYS A 79 5.43 0.06 6.65
N GLU A 80 5.44 -1.24 6.88
CA GLU A 80 6.12 -2.22 6.05
C GLU A 80 5.42 -2.36 4.68
N ASP A 81 4.08 -2.34 4.63
CA ASP A 81 3.34 -2.28 3.36
C ASP A 81 3.74 -1.05 2.53
N VAL A 82 3.90 0.11 3.19
CA VAL A 82 4.33 1.35 2.54
C VAL A 82 5.77 1.26 2.05
N ASP A 83 6.68 0.69 2.85
CA ASP A 83 8.09 0.52 2.48
C ASP A 83 8.25 -0.40 1.26
N GLU A 84 7.52 -1.51 1.24
CA GLU A 84 7.47 -2.44 0.09
C GLU A 84 6.96 -1.73 -1.17
N THR A 85 5.87 -0.96 -1.05
CA THR A 85 5.30 -0.17 -2.15
C THR A 85 6.27 0.88 -2.67
N ILE A 86 6.94 1.62 -1.79
CA ILE A 86 7.99 2.58 -2.16
C ILE A 86 9.13 1.89 -2.91
N GLY A 87 9.51 0.67 -2.50
CA GLY A 87 10.49 -0.15 -3.21
C GLY A 87 10.08 -0.44 -4.67
N SER A 88 8.83 -0.81 -4.90
CA SER A 88 8.28 -1.00 -6.25
C SER A 88 8.30 0.32 -7.05
N LEU A 89 7.91 1.44 -6.44
CA LEU A 89 7.96 2.76 -7.10
C LEU A 89 9.39 3.18 -7.47
N TYR A 90 10.41 2.86 -6.65
CA TYR A 90 11.81 3.10 -7.02
C TYR A 90 12.25 2.25 -8.22
N SER A 91 11.77 0.99 -8.31
CA SER A 91 12.02 0.13 -9.47
C SER A 91 11.40 0.71 -10.74
N ILE A 92 10.18 1.27 -10.64
CA ILE A 92 9.53 2.01 -11.72
C ILE A 92 10.39 3.22 -12.14
N VAL A 93 10.86 4.04 -11.17
CA VAL A 93 11.71 5.21 -11.44
C VAL A 93 12.95 4.84 -12.27
N GLN A 94 13.59 3.70 -12.00
CA GLN A 94 14.75 3.24 -12.76
C GLN A 94 14.40 2.95 -14.24
N LYS A 95 13.23 2.38 -14.52
CA LYS A 95 12.79 2.06 -15.89
C LYS A 95 12.47 3.31 -16.71
N ILE A 96 12.03 4.38 -16.05
CA ILE A 96 11.57 5.62 -16.69
C ILE A 96 12.57 6.77 -16.56
N GLU A 97 13.81 6.51 -16.13
CA GLU A 97 14.80 7.57 -15.89
C GLU A 97 15.03 8.44 -17.13
N GLY A 98 14.94 9.76 -16.94
CA GLY A 98 15.08 10.76 -17.98
C GLY A 98 13.77 11.18 -18.68
N PHE A 99 12.64 10.55 -18.36
CA PHE A 99 11.33 10.94 -18.87
C PHE A 99 10.58 11.89 -17.91
N ALA A 100 9.65 12.69 -18.42
CA ALA A 100 8.90 13.66 -17.61
C ALA A 100 8.06 12.97 -16.51
N PHE A 101 7.58 11.77 -16.81
CA PHE A 101 6.80 10.93 -15.90
C PHE A 101 7.54 10.58 -14.59
N THR A 102 8.89 10.62 -14.57
CA THR A 102 9.65 10.35 -13.33
C THR A 102 9.23 11.27 -12.17
N ALA A 103 8.94 12.55 -12.45
CA ALA A 103 8.51 13.51 -11.43
C ALA A 103 7.15 13.15 -10.81
N ARG A 104 6.27 12.53 -11.59
CA ARG A 104 4.94 12.05 -11.16
C ARG A 104 5.07 10.91 -10.16
N VAL A 105 5.95 9.94 -10.43
CA VAL A 105 6.21 8.80 -9.53
C VAL A 105 6.92 9.26 -8.25
N GLN A 106 7.92 10.16 -8.38
CA GLN A 106 8.62 10.75 -7.23
C GLN A 106 7.71 11.55 -6.31
N LYS A 107 6.64 12.15 -6.84
CA LYS A 107 5.61 12.81 -6.02
C LYS A 107 4.89 11.80 -5.12
N GLU A 108 4.44 10.67 -5.65
CA GLU A 108 3.78 9.63 -4.86
C GLU A 108 4.69 9.03 -3.78
N ILE A 109 5.96 8.80 -4.09
CA ILE A 109 6.95 8.34 -3.09
C ILE A 109 7.00 9.31 -1.90
N ARG A 110 7.00 10.63 -2.15
CA ARG A 110 6.99 11.63 -1.07
C ARG A 110 5.71 11.58 -0.24
N GLU A 111 4.55 11.51 -0.89
CA GLU A 111 3.25 11.44 -0.20
C GLU A 111 3.12 10.16 0.64
N LEU A 112 3.63 9.03 0.15
CA LEU A 112 3.70 7.78 0.90
C LEU A 112 4.64 7.88 2.11
N LEU A 113 5.82 8.50 1.97
CA LEU A 113 6.73 8.73 3.09
C LEU A 113 6.09 9.59 4.18
N GLU A 114 5.30 10.60 3.80
CA GLU A 114 4.52 11.40 4.74
C GLU A 114 3.43 10.56 5.42
N LYS A 115 2.66 9.75 4.69
CA LYS A 115 1.65 8.84 5.27
C LYS A 115 2.27 7.82 6.24
N ARG A 116 3.46 7.29 5.91
CA ARG A 116 4.16 6.24 6.67
C ARG A 116 4.35 6.59 8.14
N VAL A 117 4.61 7.86 8.47
CA VAL A 117 4.91 8.26 9.85
C VAL A 117 3.71 8.11 10.78
N HIS A 118 2.49 8.07 10.22
CA HIS A 118 1.24 7.93 10.95
C HIS A 118 0.74 6.49 11.07
N LEU A 119 1.33 5.54 10.34
CA LEU A 119 0.93 4.14 10.37
C LEU A 119 1.63 3.38 11.50
N PRO A 120 0.99 2.33 12.07
CA PRO A 120 1.66 1.42 12.99
C PRO A 120 2.67 0.55 12.24
N SER A 121 3.63 -0.07 12.97
CA SER A 121 4.34 -1.21 12.40
C SER A 121 3.41 -2.41 12.28
N ARG A 122 3.70 -3.30 11.32
CA ARG A 122 2.98 -4.55 11.10
C ARG A 122 2.96 -5.41 12.36
N GLU A 123 4.07 -5.43 13.09
CA GLU A 123 4.17 -6.09 14.40
C GLU A 123 3.20 -5.48 15.42
N SER A 124 3.18 -4.14 15.56
CA SER A 124 2.26 -3.46 16.49
C SER A 124 0.80 -3.75 16.15
N ARG A 125 0.44 -3.62 14.86
CA ARG A 125 -0.90 -3.93 14.35
C ARG A 125 -1.30 -5.37 14.66
N ASN A 126 -0.42 -6.34 14.44
CA ASN A 126 -0.67 -7.75 14.74
C ASN A 126 -0.83 -8.02 16.24
N ARG A 127 -0.07 -7.34 17.09
CA ARG A 127 -0.25 -7.42 18.55
C ARG A 127 -1.63 -6.92 18.97
N ASP A 128 -2.07 -5.78 18.46
CA ASP A 128 -3.39 -5.23 18.76
C ASP A 128 -4.53 -6.16 18.30
N LEU A 129 -4.40 -6.74 17.09
CA LEU A 129 -5.34 -7.73 16.58
C LEU A 129 -5.40 -9.00 17.44
N ASN A 130 -4.25 -9.52 17.84
CA ASN A 130 -4.18 -10.70 18.72
C ASN A 130 -4.82 -10.41 20.08
N ARG A 131 -4.57 -9.21 20.63
CA ARG A 131 -5.18 -8.76 21.88
C ARG A 131 -6.70 -8.67 21.76
N SER A 132 -7.21 -8.07 20.69
CA SER A 132 -8.65 -8.00 20.42
C SER A 132 -9.28 -9.39 20.31
N ARG A 133 -8.62 -10.34 19.63
CA ARG A 133 -9.08 -11.73 19.52
C ARG A 133 -9.09 -12.44 20.88
N ALA A 134 -8.07 -12.23 21.68
CA ALA A 134 -7.98 -12.79 23.03
C ALA A 134 -9.09 -12.26 23.95
N ILE A 135 -9.36 -10.95 23.90
CA ILE A 135 -10.46 -10.31 24.62
C ILE A 135 -11.81 -10.91 24.19
N HIS A 136 -12.07 -10.99 22.89
CA HIS A 136 -13.30 -11.59 22.38
C HIS A 136 -13.47 -13.04 22.85
N LYS A 137 -12.39 -13.83 22.83
CA LYS A 137 -12.38 -15.21 23.33
C LYS A 137 -12.71 -15.31 24.83
N LEU A 138 -12.38 -14.28 25.62
CA LEU A 138 -12.77 -14.21 27.02
C LEU A 138 -14.25 -13.85 27.14
N ASP A 139 -14.72 -12.82 26.44
CA ASP A 139 -16.10 -12.31 26.53
C ASP A 139 -17.14 -13.38 26.18
N VAL A 140 -16.88 -14.22 25.17
CA VAL A 140 -17.79 -15.31 24.79
C VAL A 140 -17.97 -16.39 25.85
N LYS A 141 -17.12 -16.44 26.90
CA LYS A 141 -17.30 -17.37 28.04
C LYS A 141 -18.48 -16.98 28.95
N ASN A 142 -19.16 -15.86 28.65
CA ASN A 142 -20.43 -15.46 29.24
C ASN A 142 -20.45 -15.40 30.77
N ARG A 143 -19.39 -14.81 31.35
CA ARG A 143 -19.27 -14.57 32.79
C ARG A 143 -20.42 -13.67 33.26
N LYS A 144 -21.13 -14.07 34.32
CA LYS A 144 -22.21 -13.27 34.89
C LYS A 144 -21.72 -12.30 35.96
N CYS A 145 -22.28 -11.10 35.95
CA CYS A 145 -22.11 -10.08 36.96
C CYS A 145 -22.74 -10.53 38.28
N LYS A 146 -21.99 -10.46 39.38
CA LYS A 146 -22.47 -10.86 40.70
C LYS A 146 -23.54 -9.94 41.30
N LYS A 147 -23.63 -8.70 40.80
CA LYS A 147 -24.56 -7.68 41.30
C LYS A 147 -25.92 -7.69 40.59
N CYS A 148 -25.94 -7.81 39.26
CA CYS A 148 -27.18 -7.70 38.47
C CYS A 148 -27.48 -8.92 37.58
N GLY A 149 -26.60 -9.92 37.54
CA GLY A 149 -26.79 -11.14 36.75
C GLY A 149 -26.55 -11.00 35.23
N ALA A 150 -26.38 -9.78 34.71
CA ALA A 150 -26.03 -9.53 33.30
C ALA A 150 -24.63 -10.06 32.94
N GLY A 151 -24.28 -10.11 31.66
CA GLY A 151 -22.95 -10.48 31.20
C GLY A 151 -21.84 -9.53 31.70
N MET A 152 -20.60 -10.00 31.68
CA MET A 152 -19.40 -9.19 31.88
C MET A 152 -18.57 -9.20 30.60
N VAL A 153 -17.93 -8.08 30.31
CA VAL A 153 -17.02 -7.88 29.19
C VAL A 153 -15.66 -7.39 29.70
N VAL A 154 -14.58 -7.76 29.03
CA VAL A 154 -13.24 -7.28 29.35
C VAL A 154 -13.09 -5.84 28.84
N ARG A 155 -12.57 -4.95 29.69
CA ARG A 155 -12.31 -3.54 29.39
C ARG A 155 -10.87 -3.19 29.77
N GLU A 156 -10.30 -2.22 29.08
CA GLU A 156 -8.99 -1.65 29.40
C GLU A 156 -9.15 -0.44 30.32
N GLY A 157 -8.29 -0.33 31.33
CA GLY A 157 -8.19 0.84 32.20
C GLY A 157 -6.75 1.14 32.57
N LYS A 158 -6.54 2.17 33.39
CA LYS A 158 -5.19 2.65 33.79
C LYS A 158 -4.29 1.56 34.39
N ASN A 159 -4.88 0.60 35.11
CA ASN A 159 -4.16 -0.48 35.78
C ASN A 159 -4.20 -1.80 34.99
N GLY A 160 -4.48 -1.73 33.68
CA GLY A 160 -4.64 -2.89 32.80
C GLY A 160 -6.09 -3.32 32.63
N TYR A 161 -6.26 -4.55 32.15
CA TYR A 161 -7.56 -5.12 31.82
C TYR A 161 -8.36 -5.54 33.07
N PHE A 162 -9.68 -5.40 33.01
CA PHE A 162 -10.62 -5.85 34.06
C PHE A 162 -11.95 -6.32 33.45
N TRP A 163 -12.68 -7.17 34.17
CA TRP A 163 -14.06 -7.50 33.85
C TRP A 163 -14.98 -6.35 34.29
N GLY A 164 -15.76 -5.78 33.38
CA GLY A 164 -16.80 -4.80 33.67
C GLY A 164 -18.18 -5.33 33.33
N CYS A 165 -19.20 -4.94 34.08
CA CYS A 165 -20.58 -5.30 33.74
C CYS A 165 -20.98 -4.74 32.36
N SER A 166 -21.64 -5.58 31.54
CA SER A 166 -22.09 -5.16 30.20
C SER A 166 -23.15 -4.07 30.22
N THR A 167 -23.87 -3.92 31.34
CA THR A 167 -24.93 -2.90 31.51
C THR A 167 -24.43 -1.58 32.10
N PHE A 168 -23.12 -1.36 32.21
CA PHE A 168 -22.59 -0.04 32.56
C PHE A 168 -23.16 1.05 31.62
N PRO A 169 -23.63 2.22 32.12
CA PRO A 169 -23.46 2.76 33.47
C PRO A 169 -24.57 2.39 34.47
N ILE A 170 -25.51 1.50 34.13
CA ILE A 170 -26.58 1.05 35.04
C ILE A 170 -25.99 0.19 36.17
N CYS A 171 -24.99 -0.63 35.85
CA CYS A 171 -24.25 -1.43 36.81
C CYS A 171 -22.74 -1.15 36.69
N TRP A 172 -22.14 -0.74 37.81
CA TRP A 172 -20.72 -0.38 37.91
C TRP A 172 -19.84 -1.52 38.47
N GLU A 173 -20.40 -2.73 38.59
CA GLU A 173 -19.68 -3.87 39.13
C GLU A 173 -18.49 -4.22 38.22
N THR A 174 -17.31 -4.36 38.84
CA THR A 174 -16.08 -4.74 38.15
C THR A 174 -15.38 -5.86 38.88
N THR A 175 -14.53 -6.62 38.19
CA THR A 175 -13.70 -7.65 38.82
C THR A 175 -12.37 -7.74 38.11
N ARG A 176 -11.29 -8.02 38.85
CA ARG A 176 -9.98 -8.26 38.26
C ARG A 176 -9.99 -9.52 37.40
N LEU A 177 -9.21 -9.54 36.32
CA LEU A 177 -8.89 -10.78 35.63
C LEU A 177 -7.95 -11.62 36.50
N THR A 178 -8.06 -12.92 36.34
CA THR A 178 -7.10 -13.89 36.88
C THR A 178 -5.79 -13.83 36.09
N GLN A 179 -4.69 -14.29 36.68
CA GLN A 179 -3.40 -14.36 35.98
C GLN A 179 -3.49 -15.17 34.68
N LYS A 180 -4.29 -16.25 34.66
CA LYS A 180 -4.51 -17.06 33.47
C LYS A 180 -5.21 -16.27 32.35
N GLU A 181 -6.19 -15.45 32.69
CA GLU A 181 -6.89 -14.62 31.71
C GLU A 181 -6.02 -13.45 31.23
N ILE A 182 -5.20 -12.87 32.10
CA ILE A 182 -4.19 -11.87 31.75
C ILE A 182 -3.20 -12.47 30.74
N ASN A 183 -2.66 -13.66 31.02
CA ASN A 183 -1.74 -14.34 30.10
C ASN A 183 -2.39 -14.61 28.73
N ILE A 184 -3.69 -14.89 28.65
CA ILE A 184 -4.37 -15.06 27.36
C ILE A 184 -4.37 -13.75 26.53
N ILE A 185 -4.48 -12.60 27.19
CA ILE A 185 -4.49 -11.27 26.53
C ILE A 185 -3.08 -10.89 26.04
N PHE A 186 -2.04 -11.33 26.76
CA PHE A 186 -0.64 -10.97 26.50
C PHE A 186 0.22 -12.13 25.97
N ASP A 187 -0.35 -13.31 25.66
CA ASP A 187 0.40 -14.47 25.19
C ASP A 187 1.08 -14.14 23.84
N GLY A 188 2.40 -13.98 23.88
CA GLY A 188 3.24 -13.44 22.81
C GLY A 188 4.17 -12.31 23.26
N GLU A 189 3.83 -11.61 24.34
CA GLU A 189 4.70 -10.63 25.02
C GLU A 189 5.60 -11.34 26.04
N GLY A 190 6.43 -12.27 25.54
CA GLY A 190 7.39 -12.99 26.36
C GLY A 190 8.51 -12.06 26.84
N LYS A 191 8.50 -11.78 28.16
CA LYS A 191 9.67 -11.51 29.01
C LYS A 191 10.51 -10.28 28.66
N ASN A 192 10.23 -9.16 29.31
CA ASN A 192 11.29 -8.26 29.79
C ASN A 192 10.83 -7.70 31.15
N ALA A 193 11.09 -8.50 32.18
CA ALA A 193 11.27 -8.03 33.55
C ALA A 193 12.77 -8.09 33.85
#